data_AF-A0A8K0UBG3-F1
#
_entry.id   AF-A0A8K0UBG3-F1
#
_cell.length_a   1.000
_cell.length_b   1.000
_cell.length_c   1.000
_cell.angle_alpha   90.00
_cell.angle_beta   90.00
_cell.angle_gamma   90.00
#
_symmetry.space_group_name_H-M   'P 1'
#
loop_
_entity.id
_entity.type
_entity.pdbx_description
1 polymer ?
#
loop_
_entity_poly.entity_id
_entity_poly.type
_entity_poly.pdbx_seq_one_letter_code
_entity_poly.pdbx_strand_id
1 'polypeptide(L)'
;MPKVSIPQLPLSGLFAVSKPSGPTSMSVLEDVKQLVVKSRLFVESGKLEKRVAGKGKSYKRGRDTVKIGQGGTLDPLADGVLGKITQHTLVGVGKGTKRLNELLDCVKEYRTTALLGCETDTYDSEGVRVGVAPWRHVTREAVETMLDSFRGEIHQTPPIFSALKMDGKPLYEYARQGIPLPRPIDKRKVTVHSLEIVDWKGSDHGFRWPKKELTVDEKKAMEKAMGSIGVDPVTRDQSEETSEQVPSAFVLTMKVSGGTYVRSIVHDLGRALGSAAHVVTLTRSRQGRFALEPVEGEEDKGCIPWEVFKRAAEDEGQTDEDGWTEWERQVLDQLVVVEGPNKRAQ
;
A
#
# COMPACT_ATOMS: atom_id res chain seq x y z
N MET A 1 32.18 -18.66 1.70
CA MET A 1 30.88 -18.42 2.36
C MET A 1 30.28 -19.76 2.74
N PRO A 2 29.77 -19.96 3.96
CA PRO A 2 29.15 -21.23 4.31
C PRO A 2 27.91 -21.44 3.44
N LYS A 3 27.82 -22.60 2.78
CA LYS A 3 26.66 -23.01 1.99
C LYS A 3 25.45 -23.03 2.92
N VAL A 4 24.53 -22.08 2.75
CA VAL A 4 23.24 -22.09 3.44
C VAL A 4 22.57 -23.41 3.09
N SER A 5 22.39 -24.31 4.07
CA SER A 5 21.68 -25.56 3.84
C SER A 5 20.23 -25.24 3.50
N ILE A 6 19.86 -25.40 2.24
CA ILE A 6 18.50 -25.11 1.78
C ILE A 6 17.55 -26.10 2.46
N PRO A 7 16.45 -25.64 3.11
CA PRO A 7 15.46 -26.53 3.70
C PRO A 7 14.85 -27.47 2.63
N GLN A 8 14.25 -28.57 3.05
CA GLN A 8 13.59 -29.48 2.10
C GLN A 8 12.54 -28.75 1.26
N LEU A 9 12.71 -28.81 -0.06
CA LEU A 9 11.77 -28.26 -1.04
C LEU A 9 10.50 -29.10 -1.12
N PRO A 10 9.33 -28.52 -1.47
CA PRO A 10 9.10 -27.10 -1.73
C PRO A 10 8.99 -26.27 -0.45
N LEU A 11 9.43 -25.02 -0.51
CA LEU A 11 9.34 -24.07 0.59
C LEU A 11 7.94 -23.48 0.72
N SER A 12 7.66 -22.96 1.91
CA SER A 12 6.52 -22.10 2.20
C SER A 12 7.02 -20.97 3.07
N GLY A 13 6.57 -19.74 2.83
CA GLY A 13 7.13 -18.62 3.57
C GLY A 13 6.56 -17.26 3.19
N LEU A 14 7.21 -16.23 3.70
CA LEU A 14 6.90 -14.83 3.51
C LEU A 14 8.11 -14.11 2.92
N PHE A 15 7.90 -13.28 1.91
CA PHE A 15 8.92 -12.35 1.41
C PHE A 15 8.25 -11.02 1.01
N ALA A 16 9.03 -9.96 0.89
CA ALA A 16 8.53 -8.65 0.49
C ALA A 16 8.96 -8.33 -0.95
N VAL A 17 8.04 -7.74 -1.72
CA VAL A 17 8.31 -7.25 -3.07
C VAL A 17 8.26 -5.73 -3.05
N SER A 18 9.35 -5.10 -3.46
CA SER A 18 9.45 -3.67 -3.62
C SER A 18 8.78 -3.29 -4.95
N LYS A 19 7.56 -2.78 -4.87
CA LYS A 19 6.67 -2.46 -5.97
C LYS A 19 6.83 -0.97 -6.36
N PRO A 20 6.88 -0.63 -7.66
CA PRO A 20 6.89 0.75 -8.09
C PRO A 20 5.50 1.41 -7.97
N SER A 21 5.48 2.73 -8.08
CA SER A 21 4.26 3.50 -8.30
C SER A 21 3.50 3.05 -9.56
N GLY A 22 2.17 3.03 -9.51
CA GLY A 22 1.31 2.74 -10.67
C GLY A 22 0.54 1.41 -10.58
N PRO A 23 1.18 0.23 -10.62
CA PRO A 23 0.46 -1.04 -10.58
C PRO A 23 -0.33 -1.18 -9.28
N THR A 24 -1.29 -2.09 -9.23
CA THR A 24 -1.96 -2.42 -7.95
C THR A 24 -1.17 -3.49 -7.21
N SER A 25 -1.37 -3.62 -5.90
CA SER A 25 -0.71 -4.70 -5.14
C SER A 25 -1.14 -6.09 -5.65
N MET A 26 -2.38 -6.20 -6.15
CA MET A 26 -2.91 -7.43 -6.73
C MET A 26 -2.33 -7.76 -8.11
N SER A 27 -2.05 -6.77 -8.96
CA SER A 27 -1.42 -7.03 -10.27
C SER A 27 0.00 -7.55 -10.07
N VAL A 28 0.78 -6.93 -9.17
CA VAL A 28 2.12 -7.42 -8.80
C VAL A 28 2.05 -8.86 -8.27
N LEU A 29 1.06 -9.18 -7.43
CA LEU A 29 0.88 -10.53 -6.91
C LEU A 29 0.59 -11.56 -8.02
N GLU A 30 -0.22 -11.20 -9.02
CA GLU A 30 -0.55 -12.10 -10.13
C GLU A 30 0.65 -12.33 -11.04
N ASP A 31 1.50 -11.32 -11.27
CA ASP A 31 2.75 -11.46 -12.03
C ASP A 31 3.71 -12.42 -11.31
N VAL A 32 3.96 -12.19 -10.00
CA VAL A 32 4.81 -13.06 -9.18
C VAL A 32 4.30 -14.49 -9.15
N LYS A 33 2.97 -14.66 -9.11
CA LYS A 33 2.34 -15.99 -9.11
C LYS A 33 2.66 -16.80 -10.36
N GLN A 34 2.78 -16.16 -11.53
CA GLN A 34 3.12 -16.89 -12.78
C GLN A 34 4.49 -17.54 -12.71
N LEU A 35 5.43 -16.96 -11.97
CA LEU A 35 6.77 -17.50 -11.72
C LEU A 35 6.73 -18.57 -10.62
N VAL A 36 6.09 -18.25 -9.49
CA VAL A 36 5.98 -19.15 -8.32
C VAL A 36 5.40 -20.50 -8.71
N VAL A 37 4.40 -20.54 -9.59
CA VAL A 37 3.78 -21.82 -9.98
C VAL A 37 4.67 -22.68 -10.89
N LYS A 38 5.74 -22.16 -11.47
CA LYS A 38 6.67 -22.90 -12.35
C LYS A 38 7.97 -23.30 -11.65
N SER A 39 8.25 -22.73 -10.49
CA SER A 39 9.51 -22.93 -9.77
C SER A 39 9.52 -24.17 -8.88
N ARG A 40 10.64 -24.90 -8.91
CA ARG A 40 10.94 -26.00 -7.96
C ARG A 40 11.08 -25.52 -6.51
N LEU A 41 11.26 -24.21 -6.31
CA LEU A 41 11.33 -23.60 -4.99
C LEU A 41 10.02 -23.77 -4.22
N PHE A 42 8.88 -23.75 -4.91
CA PHE A 42 7.54 -23.76 -4.31
C PHE A 42 6.64 -24.90 -4.79
N VAL A 43 7.07 -25.65 -5.80
CA VAL A 43 6.30 -26.74 -6.41
C VAL A 43 7.11 -28.04 -6.36
N GLU A 44 6.45 -29.13 -5.95
CA GLU A 44 7.04 -30.48 -5.98
C GLU A 44 7.41 -30.90 -7.42
N SER A 45 8.59 -31.50 -7.62
CA SER A 45 9.12 -31.88 -8.94
C SER A 45 8.16 -32.75 -9.76
N GLY A 46 7.50 -33.73 -9.13
CA GLY A 46 6.52 -34.58 -9.81
C GLY A 46 5.27 -33.84 -10.33
N LYS A 47 4.96 -32.64 -9.80
CA LYS A 47 3.91 -31.77 -10.35
C LYS A 47 4.41 -30.92 -11.52
N LEU A 48 5.69 -30.56 -11.53
CA LEU A 48 6.31 -29.83 -12.65
C LEU A 48 6.45 -30.73 -13.88
N GLU A 49 6.93 -31.96 -13.70
CA GLU A 49 7.08 -32.94 -14.80
C GLU A 49 5.76 -33.25 -15.51
N LYS A 50 4.66 -33.40 -14.75
CA LYS A 50 3.31 -33.61 -15.31
C LYS A 50 2.82 -32.44 -16.16
N ARG A 51 3.30 -31.21 -15.92
CA ARG A 51 2.96 -30.04 -16.76
C ARG A 51 3.72 -30.05 -18.08
N VAL A 52 4.98 -30.46 -18.07
CA VAL A 52 5.80 -30.58 -19.28
C VAL A 52 5.27 -31.68 -20.21
N ALA A 53 4.79 -32.79 -19.62
CA ALA A 53 4.23 -33.92 -20.38
C ALA A 53 2.84 -33.65 -20.99
N GLY A 54 2.09 -32.64 -20.52
CA GLY A 54 0.73 -32.35 -20.93
C GLY A 54 0.61 -31.24 -21.98
N LYS A 55 1.01 -31.49 -23.24
CA LYS A 55 0.64 -30.61 -24.36
C LYS A 55 -0.85 -30.77 -24.68
N GLY A 56 -1.66 -29.78 -24.31
CA GLY A 56 -2.99 -29.57 -24.91
C GLY A 56 -4.17 -30.18 -24.15
N LYS A 57 -4.58 -29.55 -23.06
CA LYS A 57 -6.01 -29.34 -22.70
C LYS A 57 -6.07 -28.36 -21.54
N SER A 58 -6.91 -27.34 -21.70
CA SER A 58 -7.23 -26.33 -20.68
C SER A 58 -7.55 -27.00 -19.35
N TYR A 59 -6.57 -27.04 -18.45
CA TYR A 59 -6.76 -27.58 -17.11
C TYR A 59 -7.56 -26.54 -16.33
N LYS A 60 -8.88 -26.76 -16.30
CA LYS A 60 -9.81 -26.06 -15.41
C LYS A 60 -9.19 -25.95 -14.02
N ARG A 61 -9.19 -24.72 -13.49
CA ARG A 61 -8.87 -24.31 -12.10
C ARG A 61 -9.12 -25.43 -11.08
N GLY A 62 -8.11 -26.26 -10.87
CA GLY A 62 -8.10 -27.34 -9.90
C GLY A 62 -7.35 -26.92 -8.64
N ARG A 63 -7.81 -27.44 -7.51
CA ARG A 63 -7.43 -27.19 -6.10
C ARG A 63 -5.94 -27.43 -5.74
N ASP A 64 -5.08 -27.63 -6.74
CA ASP A 64 -3.67 -28.09 -6.64
C ASP A 64 -2.63 -27.03 -7.04
N THR A 65 -3.04 -25.77 -7.14
CA THR A 65 -2.14 -24.64 -7.40
C THR A 65 -1.51 -24.14 -6.10
N VAL A 66 -0.23 -23.76 -6.15
CA VAL A 66 0.47 -23.15 -5.00
C VAL A 66 -0.31 -21.92 -4.57
N LYS A 67 -0.73 -21.91 -3.29
CA LYS A 67 -1.49 -20.80 -2.74
C LYS A 67 -0.57 -19.60 -2.56
N ILE A 68 -0.95 -18.45 -3.10
CA ILE A 68 -0.26 -17.17 -2.93
C ILE A 68 -1.25 -16.13 -2.40
N GLY A 69 -0.77 -15.19 -1.59
CA GLY A 69 -1.58 -14.11 -1.04
C GLY A 69 -0.72 -12.90 -0.68
N GLN A 70 -1.36 -11.77 -0.42
CA GLN A 70 -0.69 -10.55 0.01
C GLN A 70 -1.06 -10.16 1.45
N GLY A 71 -0.13 -9.54 2.18
CA GLY A 71 -0.20 -9.22 3.61
C GLY A 71 -0.51 -7.76 3.92
N GLY A 72 -1.34 -7.11 3.10
CA GLY A 72 -1.75 -5.72 3.29
C GLY A 72 -1.69 -4.93 1.99
N THR A 73 -2.85 -4.45 1.54
CA THR A 73 -2.97 -3.67 0.30
C THR A 73 -2.30 -2.32 0.44
N LEU A 74 -1.52 -1.97 -0.57
CA LEU A 74 -1.03 -0.62 -0.79
C LEU A 74 -1.79 0.08 -1.90
N ASP A 75 -1.97 1.38 -1.73
CA ASP A 75 -2.55 2.24 -2.74
C ASP A 75 -1.67 2.24 -4.02
N PRO A 76 -2.28 2.37 -5.21
CA PRO A 76 -1.51 2.48 -6.45
C PRO A 76 -0.65 3.76 -6.51
N LEU A 77 -1.07 4.78 -5.76
CA LEU A 77 -0.45 6.10 -5.73
C LEU A 77 0.88 6.09 -4.99
N ALA A 78 1.90 6.44 -5.74
CA ALA A 78 3.14 7.05 -5.28
C ALA A 78 3.58 8.01 -6.40
N ASP A 79 2.80 9.08 -6.64
CA ASP A 79 3.13 10.00 -7.72
C ASP A 79 4.43 10.73 -7.37
N GLY A 80 5.33 10.82 -8.32
CA GLY A 80 6.70 11.25 -8.06
C GLY A 80 7.35 11.65 -9.35
N VAL A 81 7.33 12.95 -9.61
CA VAL A 81 8.20 13.62 -10.58
C VAL A 81 9.61 13.03 -10.41
N LEU A 82 10.09 12.32 -11.45
CA LEU A 82 11.44 11.77 -11.61
C LEU A 82 11.97 10.92 -10.44
N GLY A 83 11.67 9.62 -10.51
CA GLY A 83 12.56 8.57 -9.97
C GLY A 83 12.02 7.76 -8.80
N LYS A 84 11.66 6.50 -9.10
CA LYS A 84 11.76 5.35 -8.17
C LYS A 84 11.20 5.55 -6.76
N ILE A 85 9.95 5.99 -6.61
CA ILE A 85 9.26 5.80 -5.32
C ILE A 85 8.78 4.36 -5.26
N THR A 86 9.43 3.58 -4.41
CA THR A 86 9.17 2.15 -4.23
C THR A 86 8.43 1.96 -2.91
N GLN A 87 7.29 1.29 -2.95
CA GLN A 87 6.62 0.77 -1.76
C GLN A 87 6.89 -0.74 -1.65
N HIS A 88 6.44 -1.41 -0.59
CA HIS A 88 6.53 -2.88 -0.55
C HIS A 88 5.24 -3.60 -0.18
N THR A 89 4.97 -4.67 -0.92
CA THR A 89 3.88 -5.60 -0.63
C THR A 89 4.46 -6.91 -0.08
N LEU A 90 3.85 -7.42 0.99
CA LEU A 90 4.23 -8.70 1.56
C LEU A 90 3.53 -9.82 0.81
N VAL A 91 4.29 -10.80 0.35
CA VAL A 91 3.81 -11.97 -0.38
C VAL A 91 3.97 -13.20 0.51
N GLY A 92 2.89 -13.94 0.68
CA GLY A 92 2.90 -15.23 1.33
C GLY A 92 2.68 -16.34 0.32
N VAL A 93 3.51 -17.39 0.40
CA VAL A 93 3.44 -18.56 -0.48
C VAL A 93 3.22 -19.83 0.35
N GLY A 94 2.33 -20.70 -0.12
CA GLY A 94 1.99 -21.96 0.54
C GLY A 94 1.45 -21.74 1.95
N LYS A 95 2.09 -22.36 2.95
CA LYS A 95 1.75 -22.19 4.37
C LYS A 95 1.98 -20.77 4.88
N GLY A 96 2.88 -20.00 4.25
CA GLY A 96 3.12 -18.59 4.58
C GLY A 96 1.86 -17.73 4.44
N THR A 97 0.93 -18.10 3.55
CA THR A 97 -0.36 -17.39 3.42
C THR A 97 -1.20 -17.35 4.70
N LYS A 98 -0.99 -18.29 5.63
CA LYS A 98 -1.68 -18.32 6.93
C LYS A 98 -1.13 -17.29 7.91
N ARG A 99 0.11 -16.84 7.72
CA ARG A 99 0.78 -15.85 8.59
C ARG A 99 0.59 -14.41 8.13
N LEU A 100 -0.04 -14.20 6.96
CA LEU A 100 -0.27 -12.87 6.41
C LEU A 100 -1.16 -12.00 7.30
N ASN A 101 -2.10 -12.61 8.03
CA ASN A 101 -3.00 -11.87 8.93
C ASN A 101 -2.25 -11.18 10.06
N GLU A 102 -1.21 -11.79 10.61
CA GLU A 102 -0.42 -11.19 11.70
C GLU A 102 0.36 -9.96 11.23
N LEU A 103 0.70 -9.93 9.94
CA LEU A 103 1.38 -8.80 9.32
C LEU A 103 0.40 -7.62 9.09
N LEU A 104 -0.92 -7.86 9.09
CA LEU A 104 -1.90 -6.78 9.00
C LEU A 104 -1.89 -5.90 10.26
N ASP A 105 -1.66 -6.52 11.43
CA ASP A 105 -1.73 -5.84 12.73
C ASP A 105 -0.38 -5.28 13.19
N CYS A 106 0.73 -5.65 12.53
CA CYS A 106 2.04 -5.13 12.88
C CYS A 106 2.20 -3.62 12.61
N VAL A 107 3.18 -3.04 13.27
CA VAL A 107 3.61 -1.65 13.06
C VAL A 107 4.14 -1.45 11.64
N LYS A 108 3.80 -0.30 11.07
CA LYS A 108 4.17 0.11 9.72
C LYS A 108 4.79 1.50 9.78
N GLU A 109 5.77 1.73 8.92
CA GLU A 109 6.41 3.05 8.79
C GLU A 109 6.15 3.58 7.39
N TYR A 110 5.80 4.86 7.34
CA TYR A 110 5.44 5.56 6.12
C TYR A 110 6.20 6.87 6.00
N ARG A 111 6.48 7.22 4.75
CA ARG A 111 6.89 8.56 4.32
C ARG A 111 5.86 9.06 3.30
N THR A 112 5.30 10.24 3.50
CA THR A 112 4.22 10.77 2.65
C THR A 112 4.40 12.26 2.42
N THR A 113 4.03 12.74 1.24
CA THR A 113 3.95 14.18 0.96
C THR A 113 2.50 14.63 1.01
N ALA A 114 2.22 15.61 1.85
CA ALA A 114 0.93 16.28 1.92
C ALA A 114 0.96 17.55 1.06
N LEU A 115 -0.08 17.78 0.27
CA LEU A 115 -0.29 19.00 -0.52
C LEU A 115 -1.50 19.76 0.02
N LEU A 116 -1.30 21.02 0.41
CA LEU A 116 -2.33 21.84 1.03
C LEU A 116 -3.30 22.46 0.01
N GLY A 117 -4.44 22.92 0.52
CA GLY A 117 -5.43 23.76 -0.16
C GLY A 117 -6.44 23.03 -1.05
N CYS A 118 -6.37 21.71 -1.16
CA CYS A 118 -7.31 20.92 -1.96
C CYS A 118 -7.71 19.62 -1.26
N GLU A 119 -9.01 19.36 -1.24
CA GLU A 119 -9.62 18.11 -0.80
C GLU A 119 -10.03 17.29 -2.02
N THR A 120 -9.76 15.98 -1.98
CA THR A 120 -10.14 15.02 -3.02
C THR A 120 -11.02 13.92 -2.43
N ASP A 121 -11.85 13.30 -3.25
CA ASP A 121 -12.76 12.22 -2.81
C ASP A 121 -12.02 10.97 -2.28
N THR A 122 -10.82 10.71 -2.80
CA THR A 122 -9.94 9.61 -2.39
C THR A 122 -8.91 10.00 -1.33
N TYR A 123 -8.82 11.28 -0.95
CA TYR A 123 -7.78 11.85 -0.09
C TYR A 123 -6.34 11.71 -0.64
N ASP A 124 -6.21 11.46 -1.94
CA ASP A 124 -4.94 11.46 -2.67
C ASP A 124 -5.06 12.16 -4.04
N SER A 125 -3.95 12.29 -4.77
CA SER A 125 -3.91 12.97 -6.06
C SER A 125 -4.47 12.18 -7.25
N GLU A 126 -4.84 10.91 -7.08
CA GLU A 126 -5.59 10.16 -8.12
C GLU A 126 -7.07 10.52 -8.13
N GLY A 127 -7.57 11.10 -7.03
CA GLY A 127 -8.97 11.46 -6.83
C GLY A 127 -9.44 12.64 -7.67
N VAL A 128 -10.74 12.88 -7.56
CA VAL A 128 -11.42 14.06 -8.08
C VAL A 128 -11.42 15.14 -7.01
N ARG A 129 -11.17 16.38 -7.39
CA ARG A 129 -11.25 17.53 -6.49
C ARG A 129 -12.69 17.78 -6.05
N VAL A 130 -12.90 17.83 -4.73
CA VAL A 130 -14.22 18.00 -4.11
C VAL A 130 -14.34 19.29 -3.28
N GLY A 131 -13.20 19.89 -2.92
CA GLY A 131 -13.15 21.14 -2.18
C GLY A 131 -11.78 21.81 -2.30
N VAL A 132 -11.77 23.11 -2.07
CA VAL A 132 -10.56 23.92 -1.91
C VAL A 132 -10.69 24.74 -0.64
N ALA A 133 -9.57 25.06 -0.02
CA ALA A 133 -9.52 25.89 1.17
C ALA A 133 -8.26 26.77 1.16
N PRO A 134 -8.27 27.92 1.85
CA PRO A 134 -7.07 28.74 2.02
C PRO A 134 -5.94 27.90 2.64
N TRP A 135 -4.71 28.09 2.19
CA TRP A 135 -3.55 27.33 2.68
C TRP A 135 -2.35 28.20 3.04
N ARG A 136 -2.36 29.47 2.66
CA ARG A 136 -1.23 30.41 2.85
C ARG A 136 -0.92 30.72 4.30
N HIS A 137 -1.94 30.64 5.15
CA HIS A 137 -1.80 30.85 6.59
C HIS A 137 -1.15 29.67 7.31
N VAL A 138 -1.03 28.52 6.65
CA VAL A 138 -0.44 27.31 7.24
C VAL A 138 1.08 27.41 7.21
N THR A 139 1.69 27.54 8.38
CA THR A 139 3.15 27.56 8.54
C THR A 139 3.67 26.20 9.01
N ARG A 140 4.98 25.98 8.87
CA ARG A 140 5.66 24.77 9.36
C ARG A 140 5.40 24.55 10.85
N GLU A 141 5.51 25.60 11.64
CA GLU A 141 5.36 25.58 13.11
C GLU A 141 3.93 25.23 13.51
N ALA A 142 2.93 25.74 12.77
CA ALA A 142 1.54 25.39 12.97
C ALA A 142 1.28 23.91 12.70
N VAL A 143 1.88 23.36 11.63
CA VAL A 143 1.81 21.92 11.34
C VAL A 143 2.48 21.13 12.45
N GLU A 144 3.72 21.44 12.83
CA GLU A 144 4.49 20.73 13.88
C GLU A 144 3.72 20.67 15.20
N THR A 145 3.12 21.80 15.60
CA THR A 145 2.27 21.88 16.81
C THR A 145 1.01 21.02 16.67
N MET A 146 0.37 21.04 15.50
CA MET A 146 -0.85 20.25 15.28
C MET A 146 -0.58 18.75 15.27
N LEU A 147 0.61 18.30 14.85
CA LEU A 147 0.98 16.88 14.83
C LEU A 147 0.85 16.21 16.20
N ASP A 148 1.04 16.94 17.30
CA ASP A 148 0.87 16.40 18.67
C ASP A 148 -0.53 15.82 18.90
N SER A 149 -1.57 16.45 18.35
CA SER A 149 -2.96 15.97 18.49
C SER A 149 -3.25 14.69 17.71
N PHE A 150 -2.37 14.31 16.78
CA PHE A 150 -2.49 13.11 15.96
C PHE A 150 -1.59 11.96 16.45
N ARG A 151 -0.77 12.18 17.50
CA ARG A 151 0.07 11.15 18.12
C ARG A 151 -0.72 10.38 19.19
N GLY A 152 -0.32 9.14 19.44
CA GLY A 152 -0.98 8.27 20.43
C GLY A 152 -2.20 7.53 19.87
N GLU A 153 -3.18 7.26 20.73
CA GLU A 153 -4.39 6.52 20.36
C GLU A 153 -5.45 7.46 19.77
N ILE A 154 -5.80 7.23 18.50
CA ILE A 154 -6.78 8.04 17.78
C ILE A 154 -7.89 7.16 17.19
N HIS A 155 -9.05 7.78 16.96
CA HIS A 155 -10.18 7.12 16.30
C HIS A 155 -10.33 7.68 14.89
N GLN A 156 -10.02 6.85 13.91
CA GLN A 156 -10.06 7.23 12.51
C GLN A 156 -11.30 6.64 11.83
N THR A 157 -11.98 7.43 11.01
CA THR A 157 -12.96 6.91 10.06
C THR A 157 -12.22 6.45 8.80
N PRO A 158 -12.26 5.15 8.44
CA PRO A 158 -11.71 4.68 7.17
C PRO A 158 -12.28 5.47 5.98
N PRO A 159 -11.45 5.79 4.96
CA PRO A 159 -11.94 6.43 3.75
C PRO A 159 -12.85 5.49 2.97
N ILE A 160 -13.83 6.04 2.26
CA ILE A 160 -14.77 5.27 1.43
C ILE A 160 -14.00 4.52 0.33
N PHE A 161 -12.96 5.12 -0.23
CA PHE A 161 -12.04 4.47 -1.16
C PHE A 161 -11.01 3.57 -0.44
N SER A 162 -11.51 2.51 0.20
CA SER A 162 -10.70 1.50 0.88
C SER A 162 -11.16 0.07 0.55
N ALA A 163 -10.27 -0.89 0.74
CA ALA A 163 -10.54 -2.32 0.57
C ALA A 163 -11.35 -2.94 1.73
N LEU A 164 -11.79 -2.13 2.71
CA LEU A 164 -12.62 -2.59 3.80
C LEU A 164 -13.96 -3.10 3.24
N LYS A 165 -14.50 -4.18 3.79
CA LYS A 165 -15.78 -4.76 3.32
C LYS A 165 -16.94 -4.36 4.22
N MET A 166 -18.07 -4.02 3.60
CA MET A 166 -19.38 -3.87 4.21
C MET A 166 -20.32 -4.83 3.47
N ASP A 167 -21.00 -5.71 4.19
CA ASP A 167 -21.90 -6.74 3.64
C ASP A 167 -21.27 -7.57 2.51
N GLY A 168 -19.99 -7.93 2.68
CA GLY A 168 -19.22 -8.75 1.74
C GLY A 168 -18.63 -7.99 0.54
N LYS A 169 -19.04 -6.74 0.28
CA LYS A 169 -18.52 -5.89 -0.80
C LYS A 169 -17.51 -4.85 -0.28
N PRO A 170 -16.38 -4.60 -0.96
CA PRO A 170 -15.44 -3.53 -0.60
C PRO A 170 -16.07 -2.12 -0.68
N LEU A 171 -15.69 -1.20 0.23
CA LEU A 171 -16.21 0.16 0.29
C LEU A 171 -15.95 0.96 -1.01
N TYR A 172 -14.79 0.76 -1.65
CA TYR A 172 -14.51 1.43 -2.93
C TYR A 172 -15.50 1.05 -4.04
N GLU A 173 -16.16 -0.12 -3.97
CA GLU A 173 -17.16 -0.51 -4.96
C GLU A 173 -18.45 0.30 -4.80
N TYR A 174 -18.86 0.59 -3.57
CA TYR A 174 -20.01 1.47 -3.29
C TYR A 174 -19.76 2.88 -3.83
N ALA A 175 -18.57 3.44 -3.58
CA ALA A 175 -18.18 4.76 -4.08
C ALA A 175 -18.25 4.83 -5.61
N ARG A 176 -17.64 3.85 -6.30
CA ARG A 176 -17.62 3.82 -7.77
C ARG A 176 -18.98 3.61 -8.41
N GLN A 177 -19.88 2.90 -7.72
CA GLN A 177 -21.25 2.65 -8.20
C GLN A 177 -22.22 3.77 -7.80
N GLY A 178 -21.77 4.76 -7.01
CA GLY A 178 -22.63 5.81 -6.45
C GLY A 178 -23.72 5.27 -5.51
N ILE A 179 -23.54 4.08 -4.95
CA ILE A 179 -24.53 3.44 -4.08
C ILE A 179 -24.31 3.95 -2.64
N PRO A 180 -25.36 4.45 -1.96
CA PRO A 180 -25.23 4.85 -0.57
C PRO A 180 -24.80 3.67 0.30
N LEU A 181 -23.95 3.96 1.30
CA LEU A 181 -23.51 2.93 2.23
C LEU A 181 -24.70 2.41 3.04
N PRO A 182 -24.84 1.08 3.20
CA PRO A 182 -25.90 0.49 4.02
C PRO A 182 -25.95 1.01 5.46
N ARG A 183 -24.78 1.40 6.00
CA ARG A 183 -24.60 1.97 7.33
C ARG A 183 -23.38 2.90 7.38
N PRO A 184 -23.29 3.81 8.36
CA PRO A 184 -22.10 4.64 8.57
C PRO A 184 -20.84 3.79 8.76
N ILE A 185 -19.68 4.35 8.40
CA ILE A 185 -18.40 3.66 8.57
C ILE A 185 -18.00 3.74 10.05
N ASP A 186 -17.86 2.58 10.69
CA ASP A 186 -17.42 2.48 12.07
C ASP A 186 -15.99 3.03 12.23
N LYS A 187 -15.80 3.94 13.18
CA LYS A 187 -14.47 4.45 13.54
C LYS A 187 -13.59 3.33 14.09
N ARG A 188 -12.32 3.36 13.73
CA ARG A 188 -11.32 2.38 14.17
C ARG A 188 -10.31 3.04 15.08
N LYS A 189 -10.05 2.37 16.20
CA LYS A 189 -8.94 2.73 17.07
C LYS A 189 -7.63 2.32 16.40
N VAL A 190 -6.73 3.28 16.25
CA VAL A 190 -5.36 3.07 15.75
C VAL A 190 -4.39 3.84 16.62
N THR A 191 -3.11 3.49 16.53
CA THR A 191 -2.05 4.14 17.31
C THR A 191 -1.01 4.73 16.38
N VAL A 192 -0.72 6.01 16.57
CA VAL A 192 0.36 6.74 15.91
C VAL A 192 1.51 6.85 16.90
N HIS A 193 2.54 6.03 16.71
CA HIS A 193 3.70 5.97 17.61
C HIS A 193 4.64 7.16 17.42
N SER A 194 4.85 7.58 16.16
CA SER A 194 5.57 8.80 15.81
C SER A 194 4.95 9.42 14.56
N LEU A 195 5.04 10.74 14.47
CA LEU A 195 4.55 11.54 13.35
C LEU A 195 5.34 12.85 13.31
N GLU A 196 6.14 13.07 12.29
CA GLU A 196 7.11 14.16 12.24
C GLU A 196 7.18 14.77 10.84
N ILE A 197 7.45 16.07 10.75
CA ILE A 197 7.84 16.71 9.49
C ILE A 197 9.32 16.45 9.25
N VAL A 198 9.65 15.87 8.10
CA VAL A 198 11.05 15.64 7.71
C VAL A 198 11.53 16.61 6.64
N ASP A 199 10.61 17.24 5.93
CA ASP A 199 10.94 18.21 4.89
C ASP A 199 9.77 19.19 4.70
N TRP A 200 10.06 20.49 4.74
CA TRP A 200 9.11 21.54 4.42
C TRP A 200 9.43 22.07 3.03
N LYS A 201 8.61 21.71 2.05
CA LYS A 201 8.84 22.11 0.65
C LYS A 201 8.34 23.52 0.37
N GLY A 202 7.37 24.01 1.14
CA GLY A 202 6.68 25.25 0.79
C GLY A 202 6.14 25.15 -0.63
N SER A 203 6.39 26.15 -1.46
CA SER A 203 6.03 26.15 -2.89
C SER A 203 7.14 25.66 -3.82
N ASP A 204 8.28 25.20 -3.30
CA ASP A 204 9.44 24.71 -4.08
C ASP A 204 9.27 23.24 -4.48
N HIS A 205 8.29 22.96 -5.35
CA HIS A 205 8.05 21.62 -5.91
C HIS A 205 7.18 21.59 -7.17
N GLY A 206 7.17 20.45 -7.85
CA GLY A 206 6.37 20.19 -9.05
C GLY A 206 4.91 19.77 -8.81
N PHE A 207 4.50 19.43 -7.59
CA PHE A 207 3.14 18.94 -7.31
C PHE A 207 2.04 19.97 -7.61
N ARG A 208 0.89 19.51 -8.08
CA ARG A 208 -0.29 20.32 -8.41
C ARG A 208 -1.56 19.62 -7.96
N TRP A 209 -2.62 20.40 -7.72
CA TRP A 209 -3.95 19.83 -7.46
C TRP A 209 -4.47 19.03 -8.67
N PRO A 210 -5.28 17.99 -8.44
CA PRO A 210 -5.95 17.28 -9.52
C PRO A 210 -6.77 18.23 -10.39
N LYS A 211 -6.67 18.04 -11.72
CA LYS A 211 -7.46 18.80 -12.71
C LYS A 211 -8.91 18.32 -12.81
N LYS A 212 -9.17 17.08 -12.39
CA LYS A 212 -10.52 16.48 -12.41
C LYS A 212 -11.33 17.14 -11.30
N GLU A 213 -12.48 17.69 -11.66
CA GLU A 213 -13.45 18.25 -10.73
C GLU A 213 -14.80 17.55 -10.90
N LEU A 214 -15.53 17.43 -9.79
CA LEU A 214 -16.93 17.02 -9.85
C LEU A 214 -17.76 18.09 -10.55
N THR A 215 -18.68 17.65 -11.40
CA THR A 215 -19.75 18.49 -11.95
C THR A 215 -20.65 19.04 -10.84
N VAL A 216 -21.41 20.09 -11.13
CA VAL A 216 -22.33 20.71 -10.15
C VAL A 216 -23.35 19.69 -9.61
N ASP A 217 -23.83 18.81 -10.47
CA ASP A 217 -24.81 17.78 -10.08
C ASP A 217 -24.16 16.67 -9.23
N GLU A 218 -22.92 16.27 -9.55
CA GLU A 218 -22.15 15.33 -8.73
C GLU A 218 -21.79 15.93 -7.36
N LYS A 219 -21.44 17.22 -7.29
CA LYS A 219 -21.19 17.92 -6.02
C LYS A 219 -22.44 17.90 -5.13
N LYS A 220 -23.62 18.21 -5.68
CA LYS A 220 -24.90 18.15 -4.94
C LYS A 220 -25.25 16.73 -4.51
N ALA A 221 -25.02 15.73 -5.36
CA ALA A 221 -25.27 14.32 -5.03
C ALA A 221 -24.33 13.83 -3.91
N MET A 222 -23.06 14.22 -3.97
CA MET A 222 -22.05 13.89 -2.97
C MET A 222 -22.33 14.56 -1.63
N GLU A 223 -22.68 15.85 -1.62
CA GLU A 223 -23.11 16.56 -0.39
C GLU A 223 -24.29 15.87 0.29
N LYS A 224 -25.29 15.45 -0.51
CA LYS A 224 -26.44 14.71 -0.01
C LYS A 224 -26.06 13.33 0.56
N ALA A 225 -25.05 12.67 -0.02
CA ALA A 225 -24.53 11.39 0.45
C ALA A 225 -23.58 11.51 1.66
N MET A 226 -22.91 12.66 1.84
CA MET A 226 -22.02 12.93 2.97
C MET A 226 -22.74 13.55 4.17
N GLY A 227 -23.81 14.32 3.94
CA GLY A 227 -24.65 14.89 5.00
C GLY A 227 -25.33 13.83 5.88
N SER A 228 -25.49 12.59 5.37
CA SER A 228 -25.96 11.45 6.17
C SER A 228 -24.86 10.78 7.02
N ILE A 229 -23.59 11.15 6.83
CA ILE A 229 -22.41 10.57 7.52
C ILE A 229 -21.90 11.50 8.65
N GLY A 230 -22.51 12.68 8.84
CA GLY A 230 -22.14 13.61 9.91
C GLY A 230 -20.75 14.25 9.70
N VAL A 231 -20.33 14.40 8.45
CA VAL A 231 -19.10 15.11 8.09
C VAL A 231 -19.47 16.56 7.84
N ASP A 232 -19.09 17.46 8.74
CA ASP A 232 -19.32 18.89 8.55
C ASP A 232 -18.56 19.38 7.31
N PRO A 233 -19.23 20.04 6.34
CA PRO A 233 -18.55 20.66 5.23
C PRO A 233 -17.68 21.80 5.76
N VAL A 234 -16.37 21.73 5.49
CA VAL A 234 -15.44 22.84 5.73
C VAL A 234 -16.03 24.09 5.07
N THR A 235 -16.01 25.22 5.80
CA THR A 235 -16.49 26.53 5.34
C THR A 235 -15.91 26.82 3.95
N ARG A 236 -16.74 26.60 2.93
CA ARG A 236 -16.43 26.91 1.54
C ARG A 236 -16.76 28.38 1.36
N ASP A 237 -15.76 29.23 1.50
CA ASP A 237 -15.93 30.63 1.14
C ASP A 237 -14.94 31.07 0.05
N GLN A 238 -15.50 31.91 -0.81
CA GLN A 238 -15.10 32.19 -2.16
C GLN A 238 -13.89 33.13 -2.17
N SER A 239 -12.76 32.65 -2.67
CA SER A 239 -11.89 33.50 -3.46
C SER A 239 -11.32 32.65 -4.59
N GLU A 240 -11.52 33.14 -5.81
CA GLU A 240 -10.92 32.62 -7.03
C GLU A 240 -9.39 32.77 -6.90
N GLU A 241 -8.73 31.85 -6.19
CA GLU A 241 -7.28 31.76 -6.26
C GLU A 241 -6.91 31.05 -7.57
N THR A 242 -6.30 31.84 -8.46
CA THR A 242 -5.90 31.47 -9.80
C THR A 242 -5.03 30.20 -9.81
N SER A 243 -5.26 29.35 -10.81
CA SER A 243 -4.62 28.05 -11.02
C SER A 243 -3.09 28.08 -11.26
N GLU A 244 -2.45 29.24 -11.11
CA GLU A 244 -1.04 29.46 -11.41
C GLU A 244 -0.11 29.30 -10.21
N GLN A 245 -0.64 29.36 -8.98
CA GLN A 245 0.19 29.36 -7.77
C GLN A 245 0.42 27.95 -7.23
N VAL A 246 1.66 27.69 -6.82
CA VAL A 246 2.07 26.37 -6.29
C VAL A 246 1.68 26.28 -4.81
N PRO A 247 0.73 25.40 -4.45
CA PRO A 247 0.31 25.22 -3.06
C PRO A 247 1.44 24.69 -2.21
N SER A 248 1.43 25.00 -0.91
CA SER A 248 2.48 24.50 0.00
C SER A 248 2.40 22.99 0.20
N ALA A 249 3.57 22.33 0.16
CA ALA A 249 3.71 20.92 0.51
C ALA A 249 4.73 20.69 1.62
N PHE A 250 4.59 19.56 2.29
CA PHE A 250 5.53 19.09 3.29
C PHE A 250 5.53 17.56 3.33
N VAL A 251 6.62 16.99 3.81
CA VAL A 251 6.83 15.55 3.92
C VAL A 251 6.74 15.13 5.37
N LEU A 252 5.90 14.14 5.63
CA LEU A 252 5.75 13.51 6.92
C LEU A 252 6.40 12.13 6.92
N THR A 253 7.01 11.76 8.05
CA THR A 253 7.27 10.37 8.41
C THR A 253 6.42 9.97 9.59
N MET A 254 5.93 8.73 9.59
CA MET A 254 5.12 8.23 10.68
C MET A 254 5.30 6.74 10.91
N LYS A 255 5.21 6.34 12.18
CA LYS A 255 5.17 4.96 12.63
C LYS A 255 3.79 4.69 13.23
N VAL A 256 3.05 3.75 12.68
CA VAL A 256 1.63 3.56 12.99
C VAL A 256 1.28 2.08 13.16
N SER A 257 0.23 1.80 13.93
CA SER A 257 -0.32 0.45 14.07
C SER A 257 -0.99 -0.04 12.78
N GLY A 258 -1.27 -1.35 12.72
CA GLY A 258 -2.12 -1.92 11.68
C GLY A 258 -3.48 -1.21 11.57
N GLY A 259 -4.00 -1.15 10.33
CA GLY A 259 -5.31 -0.55 10.05
C GLY A 259 -5.34 0.98 9.90
N THR A 260 -4.21 1.66 10.10
CA THR A 260 -4.10 3.13 9.94
C THR A 260 -4.12 3.55 8.48
N TYR A 261 -4.98 4.52 8.14
CA TYR A 261 -5.03 5.15 6.82
C TYR A 261 -4.25 6.47 6.84
N VAL A 262 -3.08 6.48 6.19
CA VAL A 262 -2.23 7.68 6.07
C VAL A 262 -2.94 8.82 5.35
N ARG A 263 -3.74 8.50 4.32
CA ARG A 263 -4.54 9.48 3.58
C ARG A 263 -5.52 10.24 4.48
N SER A 264 -6.20 9.53 5.39
CA SER A 264 -7.10 10.13 6.36
C SER A 264 -6.36 11.01 7.37
N ILE A 265 -5.15 10.63 7.83
CA ILE A 265 -4.33 11.50 8.70
C ILE A 265 -4.03 12.82 8.00
N VAL A 266 -3.60 12.79 6.75
CA VAL A 266 -3.28 14.01 5.98
C VAL A 266 -4.53 14.87 5.77
N HIS A 267 -5.63 14.26 5.37
CA HIS A 267 -6.91 14.93 5.20
C HIS A 267 -7.38 15.63 6.49
N ASP A 268 -7.39 14.90 7.60
CA ASP A 268 -7.85 15.40 8.90
C ASP A 268 -6.91 16.48 9.45
N LEU A 269 -5.59 16.34 9.23
CA LEU A 269 -4.60 17.36 9.56
C LEU A 269 -4.86 18.66 8.79
N GLY A 270 -5.14 18.57 7.48
CA GLY A 270 -5.51 19.73 6.66
C GLY A 270 -6.71 20.49 7.24
N ARG A 271 -7.76 19.76 7.64
CA ARG A 271 -8.96 20.34 8.27
C ARG A 271 -8.67 20.98 9.63
N ALA A 272 -7.87 20.31 10.46
CA ALA A 272 -7.49 20.82 11.78
C ALA A 272 -6.68 22.14 11.68
N LEU A 273 -5.96 22.34 10.57
CA LEU A 273 -5.23 23.57 10.26
C LEU A 273 -6.11 24.67 9.63
N GLY A 274 -7.43 24.48 9.56
CA GLY A 274 -8.35 25.41 8.88
C GLY A 274 -8.11 25.47 7.36
N SER A 275 -7.64 24.38 6.77
CA SER A 275 -7.36 24.24 5.34
C SER A 275 -7.92 22.91 4.82
N ALA A 276 -7.38 22.44 3.70
CA ALA A 276 -7.61 21.12 3.14
C ALA A 276 -6.26 20.52 2.76
N ALA A 277 -6.14 19.19 2.75
CA ALA A 277 -4.93 18.53 2.30
C ALA A 277 -5.22 17.15 1.70
N HIS A 278 -4.36 16.71 0.79
CA HIS A 278 -4.37 15.34 0.27
C HIS A 278 -2.95 14.82 0.08
N VAL A 279 -2.83 13.50 -0.05
CA VAL A 279 -1.56 12.81 -0.28
C VAL A 279 -1.18 12.89 -1.76
N VAL A 280 0.04 13.33 -2.06
CA VAL A 280 0.59 13.29 -3.44
C VAL A 280 1.64 12.20 -3.62
N THR A 281 2.40 11.88 -2.56
CA THR A 281 3.33 10.76 -2.57
C THR A 281 3.10 9.92 -1.32
N LEU A 282 3.16 8.60 -1.43
CA LEU A 282 3.08 7.69 -0.30
C LEU A 282 4.14 6.61 -0.45
N THR A 283 4.85 6.31 0.61
CA THR A 283 5.84 5.23 0.68
C THR A 283 5.64 4.48 1.97
N ARG A 284 5.40 3.17 1.91
CA ARG A 284 5.56 2.30 3.08
C ARG A 284 7.00 1.82 3.10
N SER A 285 7.81 2.35 4.02
CA SER A 285 9.22 1.99 4.17
C SER A 285 9.40 0.70 4.96
N ARG A 286 8.50 0.41 5.90
CA ARG A 286 8.55 -0.77 6.77
C ARG A 286 7.17 -1.38 7.06
N GLN A 287 7.12 -2.70 7.19
CA GLN A 287 5.99 -3.44 7.74
C GLN A 287 6.53 -4.61 8.58
N GLY A 288 6.46 -4.48 9.91
CA GLY A 288 7.14 -5.39 10.82
C GLY A 288 8.65 -5.44 10.52
N ARG A 289 9.18 -6.65 10.34
CA ARG A 289 10.59 -6.89 9.98
C ARG A 289 10.94 -6.69 8.50
N PHE A 290 9.96 -6.37 7.65
CA PHE A 290 10.22 -6.18 6.22
C PHE A 290 10.41 -4.69 5.93
N ALA A 291 11.57 -4.31 5.40
CA ALA A 291 11.94 -2.93 5.15
C ALA A 291 12.54 -2.75 3.75
N LEU A 292 12.34 -1.57 3.16
CA LEU A 292 13.02 -1.19 1.91
C LEU A 292 14.53 -1.05 2.14
N GLU A 293 14.89 -0.48 3.28
CA GLU A 293 16.25 -0.28 3.75
C GLU A 293 16.39 -1.03 5.08
N PRO A 294 16.70 -2.34 5.04
CA PRO A 294 16.87 -3.14 6.26
C PRO A 294 18.10 -2.65 7.04
N VAL A 295 17.99 -2.62 8.37
CA VAL A 295 19.10 -2.20 9.24
C VAL A 295 20.06 -3.38 9.46
N GLU A 296 21.34 -3.18 9.17
CA GLU A 296 22.36 -4.20 9.43
C GLU A 296 22.43 -4.55 10.92
N GLY A 297 22.37 -5.84 11.26
CA GLY A 297 22.42 -6.33 12.63
C GLY A 297 21.05 -6.55 13.30
N GLU A 298 19.95 -6.11 12.68
CA GLU A 298 18.59 -6.49 13.09
C GLU A 298 18.07 -7.73 12.34
N GLU A 299 16.97 -8.34 12.80
CA GLU A 299 16.30 -9.45 12.10
C GLU A 299 15.48 -8.99 10.85
N ASP A 300 15.87 -7.84 10.30
CA ASP A 300 15.20 -7.22 9.17
C ASP A 300 15.40 -8.03 7.88
N LYS A 301 14.37 -8.01 7.04
CA LYS A 301 14.34 -8.60 5.71
C LYS A 301 14.14 -7.50 4.68
N GLY A 302 15.00 -7.50 3.68
CA GLY A 302 14.92 -6.60 2.54
C GLY A 302 13.74 -6.92 1.63
N CYS A 303 13.44 -5.97 0.75
CA CYS A 303 12.41 -6.12 -0.27
C CYS A 303 13.06 -6.43 -1.62
N ILE A 304 12.51 -7.42 -2.33
CA ILE A 304 12.99 -7.82 -3.66
C ILE A 304 12.43 -6.86 -4.71
N PRO A 305 13.27 -6.23 -5.56
CA PRO A 305 12.78 -5.33 -6.61
C PRO A 305 11.78 -6.00 -7.56
N TRP A 306 10.64 -5.36 -7.81
CA TRP A 306 9.64 -5.89 -8.74
C TRP A 306 10.21 -6.13 -10.15
N GLU A 307 11.17 -5.32 -10.58
CA GLU A 307 11.86 -5.49 -11.86
C GLU A 307 12.57 -6.85 -12.00
N VAL A 308 12.96 -7.48 -10.88
CA VAL A 308 13.54 -8.84 -10.90
C VAL A 308 12.50 -9.85 -11.36
N PHE A 309 11.27 -9.76 -10.84
CA PHE A 309 10.17 -10.62 -11.27
C PHE A 309 9.69 -10.28 -12.69
N LYS A 310 9.71 -8.99 -13.04
CA LYS A 310 9.32 -8.55 -14.38
C LYS A 310 10.28 -9.11 -15.44
N ARG A 311 11.60 -8.99 -15.24
CA ARG A 311 12.60 -9.60 -16.11
C ARG A 311 12.41 -11.11 -16.21
N ALA A 312 12.26 -11.79 -15.08
CA ALA A 312 12.05 -13.23 -15.04
C ALA A 312 10.77 -13.70 -15.78
N ALA A 313 9.74 -12.85 -15.84
CA ALA A 313 8.51 -13.16 -16.58
C ALA A 313 8.69 -13.04 -18.10
N GLU A 314 9.63 -12.21 -18.56
CA GLU A 314 10.00 -12.05 -19.97
C GLU A 314 11.00 -13.13 -20.41
N ASP A 315 12.05 -13.34 -19.60
CA ASP A 315 13.08 -14.36 -19.75
C ASP A 315 13.57 -14.80 -18.37
N GLU A 316 13.39 -16.08 -18.04
CA GLU A 316 13.80 -16.65 -16.74
C GLU A 316 15.33 -16.56 -16.53
N GLY A 317 16.09 -16.37 -17.61
CA GLY A 317 17.53 -16.18 -17.58
C GLY A 317 18.31 -17.47 -17.31
N GLN A 318 19.61 -17.33 -17.07
CA GLN A 318 20.48 -18.46 -16.73
C GLN A 318 20.42 -18.76 -15.22
N THR A 319 20.68 -20.00 -14.87
CA THR A 319 20.80 -20.43 -13.48
C THR A 319 22.23 -20.24 -12.96
N ASP A 320 22.37 -19.95 -11.67
CA ASP A 320 23.66 -19.97 -10.96
C ASP A 320 24.23 -21.40 -10.82
N GLU A 321 25.39 -21.53 -10.19
CA GLU A 321 26.06 -22.82 -9.93
C GLU A 321 25.21 -23.81 -9.11
N ASP A 322 24.27 -23.29 -8.31
CA ASP A 322 23.34 -24.07 -7.48
C ASP A 322 22.03 -24.40 -8.24
N GLY A 323 21.93 -23.97 -9.51
CA GLY A 323 20.79 -24.19 -10.39
C GLY A 323 19.59 -23.28 -10.09
N TRP A 324 19.81 -22.07 -9.57
CA TRP A 324 18.77 -21.08 -9.27
C TRP A 324 18.82 -19.89 -10.22
N THR A 325 17.66 -19.48 -10.72
CA THR A 325 17.52 -18.21 -11.47
C THR A 325 17.71 -16.99 -10.55
N GLU A 326 17.96 -15.81 -11.13
CA GLU A 326 18.15 -14.56 -10.37
C GLU A 326 17.02 -14.32 -9.35
N TRP A 327 15.77 -14.46 -9.78
CA TRP A 327 14.62 -14.20 -8.94
C TRP A 327 14.45 -15.25 -7.83
N GLU A 328 14.72 -16.52 -8.11
CA GLU A 328 14.68 -17.59 -7.10
C GLU A 328 15.74 -17.36 -6.04
N ARG A 329 16.94 -16.91 -6.43
CA ARG A 329 18.02 -16.61 -5.52
C ARG A 329 17.67 -15.45 -4.58
N GLN A 330 17.17 -14.34 -5.14
CA GLN A 330 16.75 -13.20 -4.33
C GLN A 330 15.59 -13.55 -3.39
N VAL A 331 14.67 -14.41 -3.84
CA VAL A 331 13.63 -14.94 -2.97
C VAL A 331 14.24 -15.78 -1.85
N LEU A 332 15.13 -16.74 -2.15
CA LEU A 332 15.79 -17.57 -1.13
C LEU A 332 16.49 -16.74 -0.05
N ASP A 333 17.20 -15.68 -0.43
CA ASP A 333 17.97 -14.84 0.50
C ASP A 333 17.05 -14.03 1.44
N GLN A 334 15.88 -13.59 0.95
CA GLN A 334 14.94 -12.76 1.70
C GLN A 334 13.74 -13.52 2.30
N LEU A 335 13.56 -14.79 1.93
CA LEU A 335 12.43 -15.61 2.35
C LEU A 335 12.51 -15.91 3.85
N VAL A 336 11.44 -15.60 4.55
CA VAL A 336 11.20 -16.15 5.88
C VAL A 336 10.41 -17.44 5.73
N VAL A 337 11.10 -18.55 5.91
CA VAL A 337 10.51 -19.89 5.84
C VAL A 337 9.52 -20.10 6.98
N VAL A 338 8.36 -20.66 6.64
CA VAL A 338 7.30 -21.05 7.58
C VAL A 338 7.18 -22.57 7.52
N GLU A 339 7.73 -23.24 8.53
CA GLU A 339 7.61 -24.68 8.69
C GLU A 339 6.17 -25.06 9.07
N GLY A 340 5.73 -26.26 8.67
CA GLY A 340 4.47 -26.81 9.18
C GLY A 340 4.65 -27.36 10.59
N PRO A 341 3.58 -27.62 11.35
CA PRO A 341 3.68 -28.49 12.52
C PRO A 341 4.33 -29.80 12.08
N ASN A 342 5.42 -30.16 12.74
CA ASN A 342 6.23 -31.31 12.43
C ASN A 342 5.34 -32.57 12.51
N LYS A 343 4.98 -33.19 11.38
CA LYS A 343 4.20 -34.44 11.37
C LYS A 343 5.05 -35.67 11.74
N ARG A 344 6.15 -35.49 12.47
CA ARG A 344 7.01 -36.56 12.97
C ARG A 344 7.22 -36.41 14.47
N ALA A 345 6.18 -36.77 15.20
CA ALA A 345 6.22 -37.20 16.60
C ALA A 345 4.92 -37.96 16.90
N GLN A 346 4.79 -39.15 16.32
CA GLN A 346 4.00 -40.27 16.86
C GLN A 346 4.76 -41.55 16.57
#